data_AF-A0A2S9I710-F1
#
_entry.id   AF-A0A2S9I710-F1
#
_cell.length_a   1.000
_cell.length_b   1.000
_cell.length_c   1.000
_cell.angle_alpha   90.00
_cell.angle_beta   90.00
_cell.angle_gamma   90.00
#
_symmetry.space_group_name_H-M   'P 1'
#
loop_
_entity.id
_entity.type
_entity.pdbx_description
1 polymer ?
#
loop_
_entity_poly.entity_id
_entity_poly.type
_entity_poly.pdbx_seq_one_letter_code
_entity_poly.pdbx_strand_id
1 'polypeptide(L)'
;MTDAGYACLDYLQSPQGMKRMESINRNPEEPIFLPFNTGTLLKPERLIHVAGEDYKACRADYIIRKDGSTCLQFHNASGELWTLEGSPATVAGWYRAALSQGLAGGVQVNEGVTDKTDVVAVKK
;
A
#
# COMPACT_ATOMS: atom_id res chain seq x y z
N MET A 1 -13.37 -20.23 10.45
CA MET A 1 -12.63 -19.22 9.66
C MET A 1 -13.60 -18.60 8.68
N THR A 2 -13.62 -17.28 8.54
CA THR A 2 -14.43 -16.53 7.58
C THR A 2 -13.90 -16.70 6.15
N ASP A 3 -14.73 -16.44 5.14
CA ASP A 3 -14.42 -16.57 3.69
C ASP A 3 -13.07 -15.97 3.28
N ALA A 4 -12.67 -14.84 3.89
CA ALA A 4 -11.38 -14.20 3.63
C ALA A 4 -10.17 -15.08 4.03
N GLY A 5 -10.30 -15.87 5.11
CA GLY A 5 -9.24 -16.79 5.55
C GLY A 5 -9.04 -17.95 4.58
N TYR A 6 -10.13 -18.49 4.02
CA TYR A 6 -10.05 -19.53 2.99
C TYR A 6 -9.50 -18.99 1.68
N ALA A 7 -9.92 -17.80 1.25
CA ALA A 7 -9.37 -17.16 0.06
C ALA A 7 -7.85 -16.91 0.16
N CYS A 8 -7.37 -16.52 1.35
CA CYS A 8 -5.93 -16.39 1.59
C CYS A 8 -5.21 -17.74 1.51
N LEU A 9 -5.78 -18.79 2.11
CA LEU A 9 -5.20 -20.13 2.09
C LEU A 9 -5.14 -20.69 0.66
N ASP A 10 -6.23 -20.56 -0.10
CA ASP A 10 -6.31 -20.98 -1.50
C ASP A 10 -5.27 -20.24 -2.35
N TYR A 11 -5.10 -18.93 -2.14
CA TYR A 11 -4.06 -18.16 -2.83
C TYR A 11 -2.66 -18.68 -2.51
N LEU A 12 -2.33 -18.88 -1.23
CA LEU A 12 -1.02 -19.35 -0.78
C LEU A 12 -0.68 -20.75 -1.32
N GLN A 13 -1.69 -21.62 -1.45
CA GLN A 13 -1.54 -22.98 -1.97
C GLN A 13 -1.58 -23.04 -3.51
N SER A 14 -2.03 -21.99 -4.19
CA SER A 14 -2.09 -21.93 -5.65
C SER A 14 -0.68 -21.93 -6.28
N PRO A 15 -0.54 -22.41 -7.53
CA PRO A 15 0.72 -22.29 -8.28
C PRO A 15 1.21 -20.84 -8.41
N GLN A 16 0.29 -19.87 -8.44
CA GLN A 16 0.63 -18.45 -8.48
C GLN A 16 1.21 -17.97 -7.14
N GLY A 17 0.60 -18.36 -6.01
CA GLY A 17 1.11 -18.06 -4.67
C GLY A 17 2.49 -18.66 -4.43
N MET A 18 2.69 -19.92 -4.82
CA MET A 18 4.00 -20.59 -4.71
C MET A 18 5.09 -19.90 -5.54
N LYS A 19 4.83 -19.61 -6.82
CA LYS A 19 5.78 -18.87 -7.67
C LYS A 19 6.11 -17.50 -7.09
N ARG A 20 5.13 -16.82 -6.50
CA ARG A 20 5.34 -15.53 -5.85
C ARG A 20 6.21 -15.66 -4.60
N MET A 21 6.02 -16.71 -3.80
CA MET A 21 6.87 -16.99 -2.64
C MET A 21 8.33 -17.30 -3.05
N GLU A 22 8.53 -18.05 -4.15
CA GLU A 22 9.86 -18.30 -4.71
C GLU A 22 10.55 -17.02 -5.20
N SER A 23 9.81 -16.12 -5.85
CA SER A 23 10.33 -14.80 -6.25
C SER A 23 10.73 -13.96 -5.04
N ILE A 24 9.90 -13.90 -4.00
CA ILE A 24 10.20 -13.18 -2.75
C ILE A 24 11.46 -13.72 -2.09
N ASN A 25 11.62 -15.05 -2.02
CA ASN A 25 12.84 -15.66 -1.47
C ASN A 25 14.09 -15.32 -2.29
N ARG A 26 13.95 -15.13 -3.61
CA ARG A 26 15.06 -14.76 -4.50
C ARG A 26 15.41 -13.27 -4.42
N ASN A 27 14.42 -12.41 -4.22
CA ASN A 27 14.59 -10.97 -4.09
C ASN A 27 13.84 -10.45 -2.85
N PRO A 28 14.50 -10.42 -1.68
CA PRO A 28 13.85 -9.99 -0.45
C PRO A 28 13.50 -8.50 -0.47
N GLU A 29 14.06 -7.70 -1.38
CA GLU A 29 13.70 -6.28 -1.57
C GLU A 29 12.40 -6.10 -2.36
N GLU A 30 11.84 -7.15 -2.94
CA GLU A 30 10.60 -7.05 -3.70
C GLU A 30 9.42 -6.67 -2.79
N PRO A 31 8.52 -5.77 -3.24
CA PRO A 31 7.31 -5.43 -2.52
C PRO A 31 6.34 -6.61 -2.44
N ILE A 32 5.87 -6.90 -1.22
CA ILE A 32 4.87 -7.95 -0.98
C ILE A 32 3.55 -7.27 -0.67
N PHE A 33 2.60 -7.37 -1.61
CA PHE A 33 1.22 -6.92 -1.37
C PHE A 33 0.47 -8.00 -0.60
N LEU A 34 -0.03 -7.66 0.58
CA LEU A 34 -0.84 -8.57 1.39
C LEU A 34 -2.23 -8.72 0.76
N PRO A 35 -2.95 -9.83 1.04
CA PRO A 35 -4.32 -10.06 0.60
C PRO A 35 -5.35 -9.19 1.35
N PHE A 36 -4.99 -7.94 1.61
CA PHE A 36 -5.87 -6.87 2.03
C PHE A 36 -5.83 -5.82 0.93
N ASN A 37 -6.86 -5.83 0.08
CA ASN A 37 -7.06 -4.79 -0.92
C ASN A 37 -8.54 -4.41 -0.92
N THR A 38 -8.84 -3.15 -0.64
CA THR A 38 -10.22 -2.64 -0.66
C THR A 38 -10.76 -2.41 -2.08
N GLY A 39 -9.99 -2.76 -3.12
CA GLY A 39 -10.45 -2.91 -4.50
C GLY A 39 -9.31 -2.84 -5.54
N THR A 40 -9.41 -3.63 -6.61
CA THR A 40 -8.37 -3.77 -7.65
C THR A 40 -8.48 -2.78 -8.82
N LEU A 41 -9.55 -1.99 -8.89
CA LEU A 41 -9.70 -0.98 -9.93
C LEU A 41 -9.21 0.36 -9.38
N LEU A 42 -8.32 1.01 -10.12
CA LEU A 42 -8.01 2.43 -9.98
C LEU A 42 -9.35 3.18 -9.97
N LYS A 43 -9.93 3.38 -8.78
CA LYS A 43 -11.10 4.23 -8.62
C LYS A 43 -10.68 5.63 -9.08
N PRO A 44 -11.62 6.46 -9.58
CA PRO A 44 -11.30 7.83 -9.93
C PRO A 44 -10.60 8.52 -8.76
N GLU A 45 -9.66 9.42 -9.10
CA GLU A 45 -8.98 10.24 -8.11
C GLU A 45 -10.00 10.92 -7.19
N ARG A 46 -9.67 10.99 -5.90
CA ARG A 46 -10.46 11.67 -4.88
C ARG A 46 -9.59 12.71 -4.23
N LEU A 47 -10.21 13.84 -3.90
CA LEU A 47 -9.66 14.74 -2.90
C LEU A 47 -9.86 14.08 -1.54
N ILE A 48 -8.78 13.86 -0.81
CA ILE A 48 -8.77 13.29 0.54
C ILE A 48 -8.07 14.26 1.49
N HIS A 49 -8.58 14.38 2.71
CA HIS A 49 -7.94 15.12 3.78
C HIS A 49 -7.24 14.16 4.73
N VAL A 50 -5.90 14.22 4.82
CA VAL A 50 -5.08 13.33 5.65
C VAL A 50 -3.91 14.14 6.22
N ALA A 51 -3.55 13.88 7.49
CA ALA A 51 -2.45 14.58 8.17
C ALA A 51 -2.56 16.13 8.18
N GLY A 52 -3.79 16.67 8.07
CA GLY A 52 -4.05 18.10 8.04
C GLY A 52 -3.93 18.76 6.66
N GLU A 53 -3.69 17.97 5.61
CA GLU A 53 -3.48 18.45 4.23
C GLU A 53 -4.44 17.75 3.26
N ASP A 54 -4.74 18.42 2.15
CA ASP A 54 -5.56 17.86 1.07
C ASP A 54 -4.67 17.27 -0.03
N TYR A 55 -5.04 16.07 -0.48
CA TYR A 55 -4.34 15.37 -1.55
C TYR A 55 -5.33 14.87 -2.59
N LYS A 56 -4.94 14.90 -3.86
CA LYS A 56 -5.70 14.27 -4.95
C LYS A 56 -5.06 12.94 -5.28
N ALA A 57 -5.68 11.83 -4.88
CA ALA A 57 -5.08 10.49 -5.00
C ALA A 57 -6.11 9.45 -5.49
N CYS A 58 -5.64 8.35 -6.09
CA CYS A 58 -6.48 7.22 -6.51
C CYS A 58 -6.30 5.97 -5.61
N ARG A 59 -5.18 5.85 -4.89
CA ARG A 59 -4.88 4.72 -4.01
C ARG A 59 -3.94 5.10 -2.86
N ALA A 60 -4.14 4.48 -1.70
CA ALA A 60 -3.21 4.53 -0.57
C ALA A 60 -2.76 3.13 -0.12
N ASP A 61 -1.51 2.98 0.28
CA ASP A 61 -0.91 1.75 0.75
C ASP A 61 -0.25 1.98 2.11
N TYR A 62 -0.60 1.13 3.08
CA TYR A 62 0.10 1.07 4.37
C TYR A 62 1.35 0.21 4.19
N ILE A 63 2.52 0.80 4.38
CA ILE A 63 3.80 0.12 4.15
C ILE A 63 4.42 -0.31 5.49
N ILE A 64 4.83 -1.57 5.57
CA ILE A 64 5.67 -2.13 6.65
C ILE A 64 7.07 -2.33 6.09
N ARG A 65 8.07 -1.61 6.60
CA ARG A 65 9.45 -1.74 6.15
C ARG A 65 10.20 -2.82 6.91
N LYS A 66 11.33 -3.28 6.36
CA LYS A 66 12.19 -4.31 6.98
C LYS A 66 12.75 -3.90 8.34
N ASP A 67 13.02 -2.60 8.51
CA ASP A 67 13.50 -2.03 9.76
C ASP A 67 12.39 -1.89 10.83
N GLY A 68 11.16 -2.31 10.51
CA GLY A 68 10.00 -2.24 11.39
C GLY A 68 9.32 -0.88 11.40
N SER A 69 9.83 0.12 10.67
CA SER A 69 9.14 1.40 10.49
C SER A 69 7.98 1.27 9.51
N THR A 70 7.11 2.27 9.52
CA THR A 70 5.88 2.30 8.72
C THR A 70 5.68 3.66 8.10
N CYS A 71 5.12 3.69 6.89
CA CYS A 71 4.68 4.92 6.25
C CYS A 71 3.36 4.71 5.53
N LEU A 72 2.68 5.81 5.25
CA LEU A 72 1.57 5.83 4.31
C LEU A 72 2.11 6.29 2.97
N GLN A 73 1.96 5.47 1.94
CA GLN A 73 2.19 5.88 0.55
C GLN A 73 0.84 6.05 -0.14
N PHE A 74 0.68 7.09 -0.96
CA PHE A 74 -0.47 7.19 -1.84
C PHE A 74 -0.09 7.87 -3.14
N HIS A 75 -0.81 7.54 -4.20
CA HIS A 75 -0.52 8.04 -5.53
C HIS A 75 -1.76 8.48 -6.27
N ASN A 76 -1.56 9.33 -7.26
CA ASN A 76 -2.60 9.80 -8.17
C ASN A 76 -2.49 9.14 -9.55
N ALA A 77 -3.41 9.45 -10.45
CA ALA A 77 -3.44 8.89 -11.80
C ALA A 77 -2.29 9.45 -12.67
N SER A 78 -1.70 10.58 -12.29
CA SER A 78 -0.53 11.17 -12.95
C SER A 78 0.79 10.50 -12.54
N GLY A 79 0.77 9.57 -11.57
CA GLY A 79 1.96 8.89 -11.07
C GLY A 79 2.69 9.62 -9.94
N GLU A 80 2.15 10.73 -9.43
CA GLU A 80 2.74 11.41 -8.26
C GLU A 80 2.61 10.51 -7.03
N LEU A 81 3.70 10.37 -6.28
CA LEU A 81 3.77 9.58 -5.05
C LEU A 81 4.03 10.49 -3.85
N TRP A 82 3.17 10.39 -2.85
CA TRP A 82 3.39 11.01 -1.54
C TRP A 82 3.70 9.94 -0.50
N THR A 83 4.63 10.25 0.39
CA THR A 83 4.99 9.41 1.54
C THR A 83 4.82 10.23 2.82
N LEU A 84 3.99 9.73 3.74
CA LEU A 84 3.83 10.30 5.09
C LEU A 84 4.47 9.37 6.11
N GLU A 85 5.47 9.89 6.81
CA GLU A 85 6.16 9.19 7.90
C GLU A 85 5.44 9.39 9.23
N GLY A 86 5.36 8.35 10.05
CA GLY A 86 4.77 8.45 11.37
C GLY A 86 4.94 7.16 12.17
N SER A 87 4.52 7.21 13.45
CA SER A 87 4.41 5.98 14.23
C SER A 87 3.40 5.02 13.59
N PRO A 88 3.50 3.70 13.80
CA PRO A 88 2.53 2.73 13.26
C PRO A 88 1.08 3.10 13.56
N ALA A 89 0.79 3.61 14.77
CA ALA A 89 -0.55 4.05 15.14
C ALA A 89 -1.00 5.30 14.36
N THR A 90 -0.10 6.26 14.18
CA THR A 90 -0.36 7.48 13.40
C THR A 90 -0.66 7.14 11.93
N VAL A 91 0.20 6.32 11.33
CA VAL A 91 0.06 5.87 9.93
C VAL A 91 -1.23 5.07 9.75
N ALA A 92 -1.58 4.19 10.68
CA ALA A 92 -2.83 3.44 10.63
C ALA A 92 -4.06 4.36 10.71
N GLY A 93 -3.98 5.44 11.51
CA GLY A 93 -5.02 6.47 11.57
C GLY A 93 -5.22 7.18 10.23
N TRP A 94 -4.13 7.60 9.59
CA TRP A 94 -4.17 8.22 8.27
C TRP A 94 -4.68 7.28 7.17
N TYR A 95 -4.21 6.03 7.17
CA TYR A 95 -4.68 5.00 6.25
C TYR A 95 -6.19 4.78 6.38
N ARG A 96 -6.69 4.65 7.61
CA ARG A 96 -8.12 4.50 7.88
C ARG A 96 -8.91 5.74 7.45
N ALA A 97 -8.39 6.94 7.66
CA ALA A 97 -9.01 8.19 7.21
C ALA A 97 -9.13 8.22 5.68
N ALA A 98 -8.10 7.82 4.94
CA ALA A 98 -8.13 7.71 3.49
C ALA A 98 -9.19 6.69 3.00
N LEU A 99 -9.23 5.50 3.62
CA LEU A 99 -10.23 4.48 3.28
C LEU A 99 -11.66 4.94 3.58
N SER A 100 -11.89 5.65 4.68
CA SER A 100 -13.22 6.19 5.02
C SER A 100 -13.72 7.25 4.03
N GLN A 101 -12.80 7.91 3.31
CA GLN A 101 -13.09 8.85 2.23
C GLN A 101 -13.23 8.14 0.86
N GLY A 102 -13.24 6.81 0.85
CA GLY A 102 -13.54 5.98 -0.33
C GLY A 102 -12.36 5.69 -1.25
N LEU A 103 -11.13 6.05 -0.84
CA LEU A 103 -9.92 5.72 -1.56
C LEU A 103 -9.70 4.20 -1.58
N ALA A 104 -9.20 3.67 -2.70
CA ALA A 104 -8.73 2.28 -2.72
C ALA A 104 -7.47 2.17 -1.86
N GLY A 105 -7.23 1.01 -1.26
CA GLY A 105 -5.98 0.82 -0.55
C GLY A 105 -5.60 -0.61 -0.24
N GLY A 106 -4.29 -0.78 -0.08
CA GLY A 106 -3.65 -2.06 0.23
C GLY A 106 -2.74 -1.98 1.45
N VAL A 107 -2.26 -3.15 1.89
CA VAL A 107 -1.15 -3.26 2.84
C VAL A 107 0.01 -3.94 2.13
N GLN A 108 1.20 -3.40 2.29
CA GLN A 108 2.40 -3.85 1.62
C GLN A 108 3.56 -4.01 2.60
N VAL A 109 4.40 -5.02 2.37
CA VAL A 109 5.71 -5.17 3.02
C VAL A 109 6.78 -4.71 2.04
N ASN A 110 7.72 -3.91 2.54
CA ASN A 110 8.74 -3.14 1.81
C ASN A 110 8.16 -2.03 0.95
N GLU A 111 8.95 -1.00 0.67
CA GLU A 111 8.55 0.03 -0.30
C GLU A 111 8.67 -0.49 -1.74
N GLY A 112 7.79 0.00 -2.60
CA GLY A 112 7.90 -0.20 -4.04
C GLY A 112 9.06 0.62 -4.59
N VAL A 113 9.99 0.00 -5.31
CA VAL A 113 10.85 0.75 -6.22
C VAL A 113 10.00 1.14 -7.42
N THR A 114 9.31 2.27 -7.34
CA THR A 114 8.98 3.00 -8.58
C THR A 114 10.32 3.42 -9.16
N ASP A 115 10.65 2.96 -10.37
CA ASP A 115 11.90 3.28 -11.05
C ASP A 115 12.29 4.74 -10.79
N LYS A 116 13.55 4.95 -10.40
CA LYS A 116 14.15 6.26 -10.08
C LYS A 116 14.11 7.18 -11.30
N THR A 117 12.96 7.73 -11.60
CA THR A 117 12.75 8.91 -12.42
C THR A 117 11.40 9.46 -11.99
N ASP A 118 11.46 10.30 -10.96
CA ASP A 118 10.64 11.51 -10.78
C ASP A 118 10.41 11.76 -9.28
N VAL A 119 11.10 12.82 -8.85
CA VAL A 119 11.04 13.58 -7.61
C VAL A 119 9.94 13.14 -6.61
N VAL A 120 10.34 12.40 -5.57
CA VAL A 120 9.52 12.26 -4.36
C VAL A 120 9.54 13.60 -3.63
N ALA A 121 8.41 14.31 -3.64
CA ALA A 121 8.18 15.40 -2.71
C ALA A 121 8.00 14.80 -1.30
N VAL A 122 9.11 14.59 -0.61
CA VAL A 122 9.10 14.36 0.85
C VAL A 122 8.73 15.70 1.47
N LYS A 123 7.43 15.91 1.77
CA LYS A 123 7.03 17.01 2.63
C LYS A 123 7.41 16.62 4.07
N LYS A 124 8.43 17.30 4.60
CA LYS A 124 8.79 17.28 6.03
C LYS A 124 7.74 17.99 6.87
#